data_AF-A0A524Q237-F1
#
_entry.id   AF-A0A524Q237-F1
#
_cell.length_a   1.000
_cell.length_b   1.000
_cell.length_c   1.000
_cell.angle_alpha   90.00
_cell.angle_beta   90.00
_cell.angle_gamma   90.00
#
_symmetry.space_group_name_H-M   'P 1'
#
loop_
_entity.id
_entity.type
_entity.pdbx_description
1 polymer ?
#
loop_
_entity_poly.entity_id
_entity_poly.type
_entity_poly.pdbx_seq_one_letter_code
_entity_poly.pdbx_strand_id
1 'polypeptide(L)'
;MGADNPELKTVRCTGCGGNLVKTYRVEYDDEDEESVHIPLAQCASCNHEYDRTTPEYYLFFADDLTYDKDLTVFTLGVKGTLKGVEYEIIGRIRYQEEEEWEKATWDEWFAVSSDGGYHYFIEEDGEIRSYEEYTPDSIDIESDPHTILFEGKRISKDTGFVGRIVYAEGELPWKPEIGEPSTMYDFKKDGIHYSIEHSEGEVSVTRGEKVPFEDIVNAFGKKEDRELYGKTVTARKRYTRKALVYTAAGIVALVLAVVGCLSSSPVDGVMKENVELSANLPVVEGTEKMFRSEIMYGPFALDRGDRLYTARVSINRSVQNLHLEWQSFRLLLIPEDRLRNRLGNNLTRPSLSGLFDEVDALAEPLECYTMGGDFWDEEGYDDGYWHESDVTAEDDFILEKAGNY
;
A
#
# COMPACT_ATOMS: atom_id res chain seq x y z
N MET A 1 5.75 36.30 -35.90
CA MET A 1 7.04 36.99 -35.79
C MET A 1 7.29 37.26 -34.32
N GLY A 2 8.43 36.78 -33.80
CA GLY A 2 8.85 36.89 -32.39
C GLY A 2 8.32 35.70 -31.56
N ALA A 3 9.14 34.86 -30.92
CA ALA A 3 10.53 35.02 -30.51
C ALA A 3 11.38 33.82 -30.95
N ASP A 4 12.58 34.12 -31.45
CA ASP A 4 13.66 33.15 -31.62
C ASP A 4 13.96 32.51 -30.27
N ASN A 5 13.60 31.23 -30.13
CA ASN A 5 14.07 30.38 -29.06
C ASN A 5 15.52 30.00 -29.40
N PRO A 6 16.51 30.17 -28.51
CA PRO A 6 17.92 29.99 -28.85
C PRO A 6 18.13 28.55 -29.31
N GLU A 7 18.57 28.41 -30.57
CA GLU A 7 19.01 27.19 -31.27
C GLU A 7 18.89 25.87 -30.49
N LEU A 8 17.68 25.29 -30.42
CA LEU A 8 17.58 23.84 -30.40
C LEU A 8 18.16 23.38 -31.74
N LYS A 9 19.43 22.96 -31.74
CA LYS A 9 20.03 22.24 -32.87
C LYS A 9 19.08 21.11 -33.20
N THR A 10 18.29 21.29 -34.25
CA THR A 10 17.32 20.28 -34.65
C THR A 10 18.15 19.14 -35.21
N VAL A 11 18.34 18.10 -34.42
CA VAL A 11 19.09 16.91 -34.83
C VAL A 11 18.48 16.42 -36.13
N ARG A 12 19.32 16.29 -37.16
CA ARG A 12 18.91 15.87 -38.51
C ARG A 12 19.37 14.46 -38.75
N CYS A 13 18.61 13.75 -39.58
CA CYS A 13 19.04 12.45 -40.11
C CYS A 13 20.39 12.60 -40.84
N THR A 14 21.39 11.84 -40.41
CA THR A 14 22.73 11.78 -41.02
C THR A 14 22.72 11.19 -42.42
N GLY A 15 21.71 10.39 -42.77
CA GLY A 15 21.55 9.81 -44.12
C GLY A 15 20.98 10.78 -45.17
N CYS A 16 19.93 11.55 -44.84
CA CYS A 16 19.21 12.36 -45.83
C CYS A 16 18.95 13.83 -45.44
N GLY A 17 19.33 14.24 -44.22
CA GLY A 17 19.08 15.59 -43.69
C GLY A 17 17.63 15.87 -43.26
N GLY A 18 16.74 14.89 -43.33
CA GLY A 18 15.35 14.99 -42.90
C GLY A 18 15.20 15.21 -41.39
N ASN A 19 14.01 15.66 -40.97
CA ASN A 19 13.67 15.80 -39.55
C ASN A 19 13.55 14.42 -38.89
N LEU A 20 14.01 14.32 -37.63
CA LEU A 20 13.76 13.17 -36.77
C LEU A 20 12.47 13.38 -35.95
N VAL A 21 11.76 12.28 -35.69
CA VAL A 21 10.58 12.23 -34.82
C VAL A 21 10.74 11.12 -33.79
N LYS A 22 10.20 11.33 -32.59
CA LYS A 22 10.14 10.29 -31.55
C LYS A 22 9.10 9.25 -31.97
N THR A 23 9.50 7.99 -32.03
CA THR A 23 8.63 6.84 -32.23
C THR A 23 8.98 5.77 -31.20
N TYR A 24 8.28 4.64 -31.23
CA TYR A 24 8.59 3.50 -30.38
C TYR A 24 8.48 2.19 -31.16
N ARG A 25 9.27 1.20 -30.75
CA ARG A 25 9.06 -0.20 -31.09
C ARG A 25 8.42 -0.90 -29.90
N VAL A 26 7.53 -1.84 -30.17
CA VAL A 26 6.93 -2.67 -29.12
C VAL A 26 7.66 -4.00 -29.14
N GLU A 27 8.29 -4.35 -28.04
CA GLU A 27 8.93 -5.65 -27.82
C GLU A 27 8.26 -6.32 -26.63
N TYR A 28 8.23 -7.65 -26.61
CA TYR A 28 7.68 -8.40 -25.49
C TYR A 28 8.83 -8.77 -24.57
N ASP A 29 8.74 -8.34 -23.33
CA ASP A 29 9.66 -8.72 -22.27
C ASP A 29 9.24 -10.09 -21.71
N ASP A 30 10.08 -11.10 -21.94
CA ASP A 30 9.83 -12.46 -21.46
C ASP A 30 9.99 -12.58 -19.93
N GLU A 31 10.76 -11.71 -19.28
CA GLU A 31 10.98 -11.73 -17.83
C GLU A 31 9.81 -11.09 -17.07
N ASP A 32 9.33 -9.96 -17.56
CA ASP A 32 8.22 -9.21 -16.94
C ASP A 32 6.83 -9.61 -17.48
N GLU A 33 6.78 -10.51 -18.48
CA GLU A 33 5.56 -10.94 -19.18
C GLU A 33 4.70 -9.76 -19.71
N GLU A 34 5.34 -8.67 -20.15
CA GLU A 34 4.68 -7.45 -20.61
C GLU A 34 5.25 -6.92 -21.94
N SER A 35 4.46 -6.15 -22.69
CA SER A 35 4.96 -5.44 -23.87
C SER A 35 5.59 -4.11 -23.47
N VAL A 36 6.88 -3.95 -23.72
CA VAL A 36 7.63 -2.72 -23.45
C VAL A 36 7.71 -1.83 -24.69
N HIS A 37 7.66 -0.52 -24.46
CA HIS A 37 7.76 0.50 -25.51
C HIS A 37 9.19 1.05 -25.57
N ILE A 38 9.95 0.60 -26.56
CA ILE A 38 11.33 1.00 -26.77
C ILE A 38 11.37 2.32 -27.55
N PRO A 39 11.88 3.42 -26.97
CA PRO A 39 11.99 4.69 -27.68
C PRO A 39 12.98 4.62 -28.85
N LEU A 40 12.63 5.27 -29.95
CA LEU A 40 13.45 5.36 -31.16
C LEU A 40 13.35 6.77 -31.77
N ALA A 41 14.40 7.19 -32.46
CA ALA A 41 14.37 8.37 -33.33
C ALA A 41 14.26 7.91 -34.79
N GLN A 42 13.17 8.26 -35.47
CA GLN A 42 12.95 7.87 -36.86
C GLN A 42 12.95 9.09 -37.78
N CYS A 43 13.64 8.99 -38.92
CA CYS A 43 13.61 10.03 -39.92
C CYS A 43 12.27 10.04 -40.68
N ALA A 44 11.55 11.16 -40.63
CA ALA A 44 10.26 11.32 -41.31
C ALA A 44 10.34 11.34 -42.85
N SER A 45 11.54 11.38 -43.44
CA SER A 45 11.75 11.45 -44.89
C SER A 45 12.22 10.14 -45.51
N CYS A 46 13.12 9.41 -44.85
CA CYS A 46 13.68 8.15 -45.36
C CYS A 46 13.38 6.93 -44.49
N ASN A 47 12.67 7.09 -43.36
CA ASN A 47 12.35 6.04 -42.38
C ASN A 47 13.58 5.35 -41.76
N HIS A 48 14.77 5.95 -41.84
CA HIS A 48 15.93 5.44 -41.12
C HIS A 48 15.70 5.58 -39.61
N GLU A 49 16.01 4.52 -38.87
CA GLU A 49 15.85 4.43 -37.43
C GLU A 49 17.20 4.61 -36.74
N TYR A 50 17.20 5.37 -35.65
CA TYR A 50 18.31 5.56 -34.74
C TYR A 50 17.85 5.08 -33.36
N ASP A 51 18.61 4.14 -32.81
CA ASP A 51 18.37 3.52 -31.50
C ASP A 51 19.52 3.83 -30.53
N ARG A 52 19.47 3.22 -29.35
CA ARG A 52 20.39 3.45 -28.23
C ARG A 52 21.84 3.04 -28.51
N THR A 53 22.11 2.36 -29.62
CA THR A 53 23.47 2.06 -30.07
C THR A 53 24.06 3.18 -30.93
N THR A 54 23.26 4.20 -31.27
CA THR A 54 23.64 5.31 -32.16
C THR A 54 23.79 6.64 -31.42
N PRO A 55 24.82 7.46 -31.72
CA PRO A 55 24.96 8.80 -31.13
C PRO A 55 23.78 9.75 -31.42
N GLU A 56 23.14 9.63 -32.58
CA GLU A 56 22.00 10.45 -32.98
C GLU A 56 20.80 10.28 -32.05
N TYR A 57 20.60 9.08 -31.49
CA TYR A 57 19.58 8.84 -30.49
C TYR A 57 19.79 9.72 -29.26
N TYR A 58 20.98 9.70 -28.67
CA TYR A 58 21.28 10.49 -27.47
C TYR A 58 21.22 11.99 -27.71
N LEU A 59 21.64 12.45 -28.89
CA LEU A 59 21.48 13.86 -29.28
C LEU A 59 20.00 14.25 -29.41
N PHE A 60 19.15 13.37 -29.95
CA PHE A 60 17.73 13.64 -30.17
C PHE A 60 16.91 13.57 -28.88
N PHE A 61 17.28 12.68 -27.96
CA PHE A 61 16.63 12.50 -26.65
C PHE A 61 17.30 13.29 -25.52
N ALA A 62 18.26 14.18 -25.81
CA ALA A 62 19.02 14.93 -24.81
C ALA A 62 18.13 15.66 -23.79
N ASP A 63 17.04 16.29 -24.22
CA ASP A 63 16.11 16.98 -23.31
C ASP A 63 15.46 16.01 -22.30
N ASP A 64 15.11 14.79 -22.72
CA ASP A 64 14.49 13.79 -21.84
C ASP A 64 15.50 13.21 -20.85
N LEU A 65 16.75 13.06 -21.27
CA LEU A 65 17.83 12.49 -20.45
C LEU A 65 18.42 13.52 -19.48
N THR A 66 18.18 14.81 -19.69
CA THR A 66 18.81 15.89 -18.93
C THR A 66 17.84 16.83 -18.19
N TYR A 67 16.51 16.62 -18.27
CA TYR A 67 15.53 17.55 -17.68
C TYR A 67 15.69 17.81 -16.17
N ASP A 68 16.21 16.84 -15.42
CA ASP A 68 16.41 16.88 -13.97
C ASP A 68 17.87 17.11 -13.59
N LYS A 69 18.75 17.41 -14.56
CA LYS A 69 20.20 17.52 -14.31
C LYS A 69 20.53 18.53 -13.22
N ASP A 70 19.70 19.53 -13.01
CA ASP A 70 19.93 20.58 -12.01
C ASP A 70 19.25 20.29 -10.67
N LEU A 71 18.68 19.09 -10.46
CA LEU A 71 18.10 18.64 -9.19
C LEU A 71 19.14 18.02 -8.24
N THR A 72 20.26 18.72 -8.05
CA THR A 72 21.38 18.30 -7.22
C THR A 72 21.92 19.48 -6.39
N VAL A 73 22.74 19.19 -5.37
CA VAL A 73 23.49 20.22 -4.63
C VAL A 73 24.79 20.61 -5.32
N PHE A 74 25.27 19.80 -6.26
CA PHE A 74 26.49 20.08 -7.00
C PHE A 74 26.23 21.09 -8.13
N THR A 75 27.17 22.02 -8.31
CA THR A 75 27.20 22.97 -9.41
C THR A 75 28.64 23.29 -9.76
N LEU A 76 28.96 23.62 -11.02
CA LEU A 76 30.32 24.00 -11.39
C LEU A 76 30.84 25.17 -10.53
N GLY A 77 32.07 25.05 -10.05
CA GLY A 77 32.75 25.99 -9.16
C GLY A 77 32.30 25.94 -7.69
N VAL A 78 31.36 25.07 -7.31
CA VAL A 78 30.99 24.92 -5.90
C VAL A 78 32.15 24.32 -5.13
N LYS A 79 32.44 24.90 -3.97
CA LYS A 79 33.47 24.43 -3.04
C LYS A 79 32.83 23.88 -1.79
N GLY A 80 33.36 22.76 -1.30
CA GLY A 80 32.90 22.12 -0.08
C GLY A 80 34.03 21.38 0.62
N THR A 81 33.92 21.25 1.94
CA THR A 81 34.92 20.52 2.74
C THR A 81 34.33 19.21 3.24
N LEU A 82 34.95 18.09 2.86
CA LEU A 82 34.62 16.76 3.36
C LEU A 82 35.85 16.18 4.06
N LYS A 83 35.64 15.61 5.27
CA LYS A 83 36.71 14.98 6.07
C LYS A 83 37.98 15.83 6.23
N GLY A 84 37.86 17.15 6.19
CA GLY A 84 38.96 18.11 6.34
C GLY A 84 39.70 18.46 5.04
N VAL A 85 39.28 17.92 3.89
CA VAL A 85 39.80 18.25 2.56
C VAL A 85 38.79 19.12 1.83
N GLU A 86 39.24 20.24 1.25
CA GLU A 86 38.40 21.09 0.41
C GLU A 86 38.40 20.54 -1.03
N TYR A 87 37.23 20.50 -1.64
CA TYR A 87 36.98 20.07 -3.01
C TYR A 87 36.27 21.19 -3.77
N GLU A 88 36.65 21.40 -5.02
CA GLU A 88 35.96 22.26 -5.98
C GLU A 88 35.44 21.42 -7.13
N ILE A 89 34.15 21.49 -7.41
CA ILE A 89 33.55 20.82 -8.58
C ILE A 89 33.93 21.59 -9.84
N ILE A 90 34.62 20.93 -10.76
CA ILE A 90 35.15 21.54 -11.98
C ILE A 90 34.46 21.03 -13.24
N GLY A 91 33.85 19.85 -13.19
CA GLY A 91 33.21 19.23 -14.35
C GLY A 91 32.12 18.25 -13.97
N ARG A 92 31.39 17.79 -14.99
CA ARG A 92 30.34 16.78 -14.86
C ARG A 92 30.22 15.99 -16.15
N ILE A 93 30.04 14.69 -16.03
CA ILE A 93 29.54 13.82 -17.09
C ILE A 93 28.24 13.20 -16.59
N ARG A 94 27.22 13.14 -17.44
CA ARG A 94 26.03 12.32 -17.20
C ARG A 94 26.04 11.16 -18.16
N TYR A 95 25.77 9.99 -17.62
CA TYR A 95 25.57 8.79 -18.40
C TYR A 95 24.11 8.36 -18.39
N GLN A 96 23.75 7.55 -19.38
CA GLN A 96 22.54 6.74 -19.43
C GLN A 96 22.98 5.29 -19.68
N GLU A 97 22.41 4.35 -18.95
CA GLU A 97 22.63 2.93 -19.22
C GLU A 97 22.00 2.56 -20.59
N GLU A 98 22.72 1.82 -21.44
CA GLU A 98 22.33 1.46 -22.82
C GLU A 98 21.29 0.32 -22.90
N GLU A 99 21.09 -0.47 -21.85
CA GLU A 99 20.12 -1.57 -21.85
C GLU A 99 18.76 -1.20 -21.21
N GLU A 100 18.73 -0.23 -20.29
CA GLU A 100 17.50 0.28 -19.64
C GLU A 100 16.57 1.19 -20.46
N TRP A 101 15.37 0.73 -20.82
CA TRP A 101 14.43 1.52 -21.65
C TRP A 101 13.90 2.76 -20.95
N GLU A 102 13.87 2.72 -19.62
CA GLU A 102 13.55 3.86 -18.79
C GLU A 102 14.79 4.73 -18.57
N LYS A 103 14.55 5.92 -18.02
CA LYS A 103 15.63 6.84 -17.69
C LYS A 103 16.43 6.27 -16.50
N ALA A 104 17.61 5.74 -16.80
CA ALA A 104 18.58 5.20 -15.86
C ALA A 104 19.87 6.01 -16.02
N THR A 105 19.87 7.21 -15.44
CA THR A 105 20.97 8.17 -15.56
C THR A 105 21.66 8.38 -14.22
N TRP A 106 22.99 8.44 -14.25
CA TRP A 106 23.81 8.89 -13.12
C TRP A 106 24.74 10.02 -13.55
N ASP A 107 25.19 10.79 -12.57
CA ASP A 107 26.12 11.88 -12.77
C ASP A 107 27.46 11.59 -12.10
N GLU A 108 28.53 11.84 -12.84
CA GLU A 108 29.89 11.83 -12.35
C GLU A 108 30.40 13.26 -12.28
N TRP A 109 30.48 13.79 -11.07
CA TRP A 109 30.97 15.12 -10.79
C TRP A 109 32.48 15.09 -10.57
N PHE A 110 33.21 15.79 -11.43
CA PHE A 110 34.66 15.93 -11.34
C PHE A 110 35.01 17.02 -10.35
N ALA A 111 35.89 16.71 -9.41
CA ALA A 111 36.35 17.61 -8.38
C ALA A 111 37.88 17.67 -8.35
N VAL A 112 38.41 18.87 -8.07
CA VAL A 112 39.82 19.03 -7.66
C VAL A 112 39.87 19.25 -6.16
N SER A 113 40.71 18.48 -5.48
CA SER A 113 40.94 18.64 -4.05
C SER A 113 42.05 19.66 -3.79
N SER A 114 42.02 20.28 -2.61
CA SER A 114 43.01 21.27 -2.17
C SER A 114 44.45 20.75 -2.08
N ASP A 115 44.65 19.43 -2.07
CA ASP A 115 45.96 18.76 -2.14
C ASP A 115 46.40 18.46 -3.59
N GLY A 116 45.58 18.82 -4.59
CA GLY A 116 45.90 18.74 -6.02
C GLY A 116 45.50 17.43 -6.70
N GLY A 117 44.76 16.55 -6.02
CA GLY A 117 44.19 15.33 -6.60
C GLY A 117 42.91 15.57 -7.38
N TYR A 118 42.61 14.66 -8.32
CA TYR A 118 41.29 14.56 -8.94
C TYR A 118 40.44 13.57 -8.16
N HIS A 119 39.16 13.90 -8.01
CA HIS A 119 38.17 13.10 -7.32
C HIS A 119 36.86 13.11 -8.10
N TYR A 120 36.07 12.07 -7.90
CA TYR A 120 34.80 11.89 -8.58
C TYR A 120 33.70 11.72 -7.53
N PHE A 121 32.60 12.46 -7.64
CA PHE A 121 31.39 12.17 -6.88
C PHE A 121 30.36 11.58 -7.83
N ILE A 122 30.06 10.30 -7.65
CA ILE A 122 29.01 9.62 -8.40
C ILE A 122 27.69 9.84 -7.66
N GLU A 123 26.75 10.50 -8.34
CA GLU A 123 25.39 10.75 -7.88
C GLU A 123 24.42 9.88 -8.69
N GLU A 124 23.78 8.95 -7.99
CA GLU A 124 22.92 7.92 -8.57
C GLU A 124 21.80 7.60 -7.58
N ASP A 125 20.54 7.66 -7.99
CA ASP A 125 19.35 7.37 -7.17
C ASP A 125 19.31 8.10 -5.81
N GLY A 126 19.86 9.32 -5.77
CA GLY A 126 19.95 10.13 -4.55
C GLY A 126 20.98 9.64 -3.54
N GLU A 127 21.81 8.65 -3.90
CA GLU A 127 23.02 8.29 -3.20
C GLU A 127 24.23 8.99 -3.82
N ILE A 128 25.20 9.35 -2.97
CA ILE A 128 26.45 9.95 -3.43
C ILE A 128 27.60 9.10 -2.92
N ARG A 129 28.48 8.71 -3.84
CA ARG A 129 29.71 7.97 -3.55
C ARG A 129 30.90 8.81 -3.99
N SER A 130 31.89 8.91 -3.12
CA SER A 130 33.16 9.56 -3.43
C SER A 130 34.12 8.51 -3.95
N TYR A 131 34.61 8.71 -5.15
CA TYR A 131 35.56 7.85 -5.83
C TYR A 131 36.91 8.54 -6.00
N GLU A 132 37.94 7.73 -5.97
CA GLU A 132 39.31 8.09 -6.30
C GLU A 132 39.91 7.02 -7.22
N GLU A 133 40.88 7.43 -8.01
CA GLU A 133 41.60 6.54 -8.91
C GLU A 133 42.36 5.48 -8.12
N TYR A 134 42.28 4.23 -8.56
CA TYR A 134 42.86 3.08 -7.87
C TYR A 134 43.71 2.26 -8.82
N THR A 135 44.98 2.04 -8.46
CA THR A 135 45.85 1.12 -9.19
C THR A 135 45.82 -0.25 -8.49
N PRO A 136 45.16 -1.28 -9.07
CA PRO A 136 45.13 -2.60 -8.47
C PRO A 136 46.50 -3.30 -8.52
N ASP A 137 46.78 -4.12 -7.52
CA ASP A 137 48.02 -4.92 -7.47
C ASP A 137 48.08 -5.94 -8.64
N SER A 138 46.92 -6.44 -9.05
CA SER A 138 46.76 -7.32 -10.20
C SER A 138 45.36 -7.22 -10.78
N ILE A 139 45.27 -7.07 -12.10
CA ILE A 139 44.03 -7.10 -12.85
C ILE A 139 44.27 -7.85 -14.17
N ASP A 140 43.36 -8.76 -14.51
CA ASP A 140 43.36 -9.48 -15.78
C ASP A 140 41.94 -9.49 -16.35
N ILE A 141 41.76 -8.69 -17.40
CA ILE A 141 40.49 -8.50 -18.11
C ILE A 141 40.47 -9.34 -19.41
N GLU A 142 41.62 -9.74 -19.94
CA GLU A 142 41.72 -10.29 -21.30
C GLU A 142 41.78 -11.81 -21.34
N SER A 143 42.37 -12.47 -20.34
CA SER A 143 42.67 -13.91 -20.44
C SER A 143 41.46 -14.82 -20.45
N ASP A 144 40.33 -14.39 -19.86
CA ASP A 144 39.11 -15.18 -19.77
C ASP A 144 37.93 -14.41 -20.41
N PRO A 145 37.18 -15.04 -21.34
CA PRO A 145 36.09 -14.36 -22.05
C PRO A 145 34.88 -14.07 -21.17
N HIS A 146 34.74 -14.74 -20.02
CA HIS A 146 33.56 -14.63 -19.15
C HIS A 146 33.86 -13.97 -17.81
N THR A 147 35.13 -13.86 -17.41
CA THR A 147 35.49 -13.33 -16.10
C THR A 147 36.65 -12.34 -16.13
N ILE A 148 36.61 -11.38 -15.20
CA ILE A 148 37.73 -10.50 -14.86
C ILE A 148 38.34 -10.99 -13.55
N LEU A 149 39.66 -11.13 -13.49
CA LEU A 149 40.38 -11.44 -12.25
C LEU A 149 40.95 -10.15 -11.66
N PHE A 150 40.34 -9.68 -10.59
CA PHE A 150 40.73 -8.47 -9.87
C PHE A 150 41.26 -8.82 -8.49
N GLU A 151 42.57 -8.70 -8.27
CA GLU A 151 43.23 -8.97 -6.97
C GLU A 151 42.77 -10.28 -6.31
N GLY A 152 42.71 -11.35 -7.11
CA GLY A 152 42.26 -12.69 -6.66
C GLY A 152 40.74 -12.89 -6.60
N LYS A 153 39.93 -11.84 -6.79
CA LYS A 153 38.47 -11.94 -6.95
C LYS A 153 38.10 -12.16 -8.42
N ARG A 154 37.24 -13.13 -8.68
CA ARG A 154 36.60 -13.32 -9.99
C ARG A 154 35.31 -12.50 -10.07
N ILE A 155 35.17 -11.71 -11.13
CA ILE A 155 33.99 -10.90 -11.46
C ILE A 155 33.43 -11.44 -12.77
N SER A 156 32.11 -11.62 -12.87
CA SER A 156 31.49 -12.07 -14.12
C SER A 156 31.37 -10.90 -15.09
N LYS A 157 31.75 -11.10 -16.36
CA LYS A 157 31.55 -10.07 -17.39
C LYS A 157 30.07 -9.87 -17.73
N ASP A 158 29.22 -10.86 -17.45
CA ASP A 158 27.77 -10.77 -17.61
C ASP A 158 27.12 -9.77 -16.64
N THR A 159 27.86 -9.27 -15.65
CA THR A 159 27.38 -8.18 -14.75
C THR A 159 27.81 -6.79 -15.21
N GLY A 160 28.55 -6.71 -16.33
CA GLY A 160 28.92 -5.43 -16.91
C GLY A 160 27.76 -4.82 -17.69
N PHE A 161 27.71 -3.50 -17.71
CA PHE A 161 26.73 -2.72 -18.46
C PHE A 161 27.44 -1.64 -19.28
N VAL A 162 26.74 -1.08 -20.26
CA VAL A 162 27.28 0.00 -21.11
C VAL A 162 26.64 1.32 -20.71
N GLY A 163 27.45 2.24 -20.20
CA GLY A 163 27.06 3.63 -20.00
C GLY A 163 27.35 4.44 -21.25
N ARG A 164 26.40 5.30 -21.64
CA ARG A 164 26.54 6.23 -22.77
C ARG A 164 26.52 7.66 -22.29
N ILE A 165 27.47 8.47 -22.73
CA ILE A 165 27.54 9.88 -22.33
C ILE A 165 26.37 10.65 -22.96
N VAL A 166 25.52 11.26 -22.15
CA VAL A 166 24.33 12.01 -22.61
C VAL A 166 24.44 13.50 -22.34
N TYR A 167 25.36 13.90 -21.48
CA TYR A 167 25.64 15.29 -21.16
C TYR A 167 27.04 15.43 -20.59
N ALA A 168 27.71 16.56 -20.87
CA ALA A 168 28.98 16.90 -20.28
C ALA A 168 29.11 18.42 -20.14
N GLU A 169 29.70 18.89 -19.04
CA GLU A 169 29.99 20.30 -18.79
C GLU A 169 31.24 20.51 -17.92
N GLY A 170 31.83 21.71 -18.01
CA GLY A 170 32.98 22.12 -17.20
C GLY A 170 34.35 21.71 -17.76
N GLU A 171 35.33 21.58 -16.86
CA GLU A 171 36.71 21.21 -17.13
C GLU A 171 36.89 19.71 -16.89
N LEU A 172 37.04 18.96 -17.98
CA LEU A 172 37.22 17.51 -17.98
C LEU A 172 38.60 17.15 -18.55
N PRO A 173 39.20 16.01 -18.15
CA PRO A 173 40.55 15.65 -18.59
C PRO A 173 40.63 15.30 -20.09
N TRP A 174 39.50 14.90 -20.67
CA TRP A 174 39.31 14.72 -22.11
C TRP A 174 38.09 15.50 -22.59
N LYS A 175 37.79 15.40 -23.88
CA LYS A 175 36.60 16.01 -24.47
C LYS A 175 35.58 14.92 -24.75
N PRO A 176 34.55 14.73 -23.90
CA PRO A 176 33.54 13.70 -24.11
C PRO A 176 32.74 13.94 -25.37
N GLU A 177 32.33 12.85 -26.03
CA GLU A 177 31.38 12.89 -27.14
C GLU A 177 30.03 12.31 -26.72
N ILE A 178 28.93 12.96 -27.12
CA ILE A 178 27.59 12.47 -26.80
C ILE A 178 27.34 11.16 -27.54
N GLY A 179 26.89 10.14 -26.81
CA GLY A 179 26.74 8.76 -27.28
C GLY A 179 28.01 7.94 -27.24
N GLU A 180 29.12 8.46 -26.72
CA GLU A 180 30.35 7.69 -26.46
C GLU A 180 30.05 6.58 -25.43
N PRO A 181 30.37 5.30 -25.72
CA PRO A 181 30.17 4.18 -24.79
C PRO A 181 31.35 4.01 -23.83
N SER A 182 31.03 3.59 -22.61
CA SER A 182 31.98 3.03 -21.64
C SER A 182 31.39 1.75 -21.06
N THR A 183 32.12 0.64 -21.12
CA THR A 183 31.72 -0.60 -20.47
C THR A 183 32.15 -0.54 -19.01
N MET A 184 31.21 -0.75 -18.10
CA MET A 184 31.42 -0.58 -16.66
C MET A 184 31.21 -1.90 -15.93
N TYR A 185 32.06 -2.17 -14.94
CA TYR A 185 31.93 -3.32 -14.05
C TYR A 185 31.99 -2.86 -12.59
N ASP A 186 30.82 -2.80 -11.96
CA ASP A 186 30.67 -2.39 -10.57
C ASP A 186 30.64 -3.59 -9.63
N PHE A 187 31.49 -3.58 -8.60
CA PHE A 187 31.55 -4.68 -7.64
C PHE A 187 32.05 -4.24 -6.27
N LYS A 188 31.80 -5.09 -5.27
CA LYS A 188 32.30 -4.90 -3.90
C LYS A 188 33.40 -5.90 -3.57
N LYS A 189 34.52 -5.47 -3.01
CA LYS A 189 35.56 -6.34 -2.43
C LYS A 189 35.94 -5.79 -1.06
N ASP A 190 35.93 -6.65 -0.05
CA ASP A 190 36.28 -6.29 1.34
C ASP A 190 35.51 -5.08 1.91
N GLY A 191 34.26 -4.90 1.47
CA GLY A 191 33.39 -3.78 1.89
C GLY A 191 33.62 -2.47 1.15
N ILE A 192 34.56 -2.41 0.21
CA ILE A 192 34.87 -1.26 -0.64
C ILE A 192 34.19 -1.47 -2.01
N HIS A 193 33.61 -0.40 -2.56
CA HIS A 193 33.09 -0.40 -3.94
C HIS A 193 34.23 -0.14 -4.92
N TYR A 194 34.21 -0.84 -6.03
CA TYR A 194 35.11 -0.62 -7.15
C TYR A 194 34.30 -0.52 -8.42
N SER A 195 34.74 0.34 -9.33
CA SER A 195 34.28 0.37 -10.70
C SER A 195 35.48 0.16 -11.62
N ILE A 196 35.32 -0.70 -12.62
CA ILE A 196 36.25 -0.80 -13.74
C ILE A 196 35.51 -0.23 -14.94
N GLU A 197 36.06 0.82 -15.52
CA GLU A 197 35.54 1.44 -16.73
C GLU A 197 36.48 1.14 -17.88
N HIS A 198 35.92 0.66 -18.99
CA HIS A 198 36.65 0.29 -20.18
C HIS A 198 36.07 1.04 -21.38
N SER A 199 36.88 1.96 -21.91
CA SER A 199 36.58 2.74 -23.11
C SER A 199 37.61 2.42 -24.22
N GLU A 200 37.56 3.11 -25.36
CA GLU A 200 38.41 2.81 -26.51
C GLU A 200 39.91 3.04 -26.21
N GLY A 201 40.57 1.99 -25.71
CA GLY A 201 42.01 1.95 -25.43
C GLY A 201 42.42 2.34 -24.01
N GLU A 202 41.47 2.56 -23.10
CA GLU A 202 41.74 2.90 -21.71
C GLU A 202 40.92 2.04 -20.75
N VAL A 203 41.59 1.59 -19.67
CA VAL A 203 40.96 0.93 -18.53
C VAL A 203 41.22 1.81 -17.33
N SER A 204 40.16 2.38 -16.78
CA SER A 204 40.18 3.09 -15.51
C SER A 204 39.66 2.16 -14.43
N VAL A 205 40.26 2.25 -13.25
CA VAL A 205 39.76 1.58 -12.06
C VAL A 205 39.63 2.62 -10.97
N THR A 206 38.44 2.72 -10.41
CA THR A 206 38.15 3.64 -9.33
C THR A 206 37.66 2.85 -8.12
N ARG A 207 37.92 3.38 -6.93
CA ARG A 207 37.36 2.84 -5.69
C ARG A 207 36.51 3.89 -4.99
N GLY A 208 35.36 3.47 -4.51
CA GLY A 208 34.33 4.34 -3.98
C GLY A 208 33.99 4.05 -2.53
N GLU A 209 33.68 5.12 -1.80
CA GLU A 209 33.03 5.06 -0.50
C GLU A 209 31.73 5.85 -0.50
N LYS A 210 30.71 5.34 0.20
CA LYS A 210 29.45 6.05 0.35
C LYS A 210 29.62 7.26 1.27
N VAL A 211 29.17 8.41 0.83
CA VAL A 211 29.15 9.63 1.64
C VAL A 211 27.73 9.86 2.18
N PRO A 212 27.54 10.08 3.49
CA PRO A 212 26.24 10.47 4.01
C PRO A 212 25.73 11.74 3.32
N PHE A 213 24.48 11.72 2.86
CA PHE A 213 23.90 12.88 2.16
C PHE A 213 23.88 14.16 3.05
N GLU A 214 23.80 14.01 4.38
CA GLU A 214 23.96 15.12 5.32
C GLU A 214 25.30 15.84 5.14
N ASP A 215 26.38 15.08 4.98
CA ASP A 215 27.73 15.63 4.82
C ASP A 215 27.86 16.36 3.48
N ILE A 216 27.27 15.81 2.41
CA ILE A 216 27.23 16.46 1.08
C ILE A 216 26.47 17.79 1.14
N VAL A 217 25.26 17.82 1.71
CA VAL A 217 24.46 19.05 1.83
C VAL A 217 25.15 20.10 2.71
N ASN A 218 25.85 19.67 3.76
CA ASN A 218 26.62 20.57 4.61
C ASN A 218 27.85 21.13 3.89
N ALA A 219 28.57 20.30 3.12
CA ALA A 219 29.77 20.68 2.39
C ALA A 219 29.47 21.55 1.17
N PHE A 220 28.55 21.13 0.29
CA PHE A 220 28.33 21.74 -1.02
C PHE A 220 26.98 22.47 -1.13
N GLY A 221 25.99 22.09 -0.32
CA GLY A 221 24.66 22.69 -0.38
C GLY A 221 24.63 24.16 0.04
N LYS A 222 23.72 24.92 -0.57
CA LYS A 222 23.39 26.30 -0.21
C LYS A 222 22.62 26.32 1.11
N LYS A 223 22.37 27.53 1.63
CA LYS A 223 21.61 27.69 2.89
C LYS A 223 20.20 27.09 2.76
N GLU A 224 19.55 27.30 1.62
CA GLU A 224 18.22 26.81 1.30
C GLU A 224 18.17 25.28 1.29
N ASP A 225 19.21 24.64 0.71
CA ASP A 225 19.31 23.17 0.64
C ASP A 225 19.44 22.55 2.04
N ARG A 226 20.26 23.16 2.90
CA ARG A 226 20.43 22.74 4.30
C ARG A 226 19.14 22.88 5.10
N GLU A 227 18.42 23.99 4.91
CA GLU A 227 17.12 24.20 5.55
C GLU A 227 16.07 23.19 5.07
N LEU A 228 16.04 22.90 3.77
CA LEU A 228 15.15 21.89 3.18
C LEU A 228 15.46 20.50 3.73
N TYR A 229 16.73 20.10 3.72
CA TYR A 229 17.20 18.84 4.29
C TYR A 229 16.77 18.69 5.76
N GLY A 230 17.00 19.72 6.59
CA GLY A 230 16.60 19.71 7.99
C GLY A 230 15.10 19.54 8.21
N LYS A 231 14.26 20.18 7.38
CA LYS A 231 12.80 20.00 7.40
C LYS A 231 12.41 18.57 7.02
N THR A 232 13.01 18.02 5.97
CA THR A 232 12.76 16.65 5.50
C THR A 232 13.14 15.61 6.55
N VAL A 233 14.31 15.73 7.18
CA VAL A 233 14.76 14.83 8.27
C VAL A 233 13.81 14.89 9.46
N THR A 234 13.37 16.10 9.84
CA THR A 234 12.41 16.29 10.94
C THR A 234 11.06 15.67 10.63
N ALA A 235 10.55 15.86 9.40
CA ALA A 235 9.31 15.25 8.94
C ALA A 235 9.40 13.72 8.94
N ARG A 236 10.49 13.14 8.41
CA ARG A 236 10.74 11.70 8.41
C ARG A 236 10.69 11.12 9.83
N LYS A 237 11.40 11.73 10.79
CA LYS A 237 11.35 11.33 12.21
C LYS A 237 9.93 11.37 12.78
N ARG A 238 9.14 12.38 12.43
CA ARG A 238 7.73 12.50 12.85
C ARG A 238 6.87 11.39 12.24
N TYR A 239 7.03 11.10 10.95
CA TYR A 239 6.31 10.03 10.27
C TYR A 239 6.67 8.67 10.84
N THR A 240 7.95 8.37 11.09
CA THR A 240 8.37 7.12 11.72
C THR A 240 7.75 6.93 13.11
N ARG A 241 7.69 7.99 13.93
CA ARG A 241 7.02 7.94 15.24
C ARG A 241 5.52 7.66 15.11
N LYS A 242 4.84 8.34 14.18
CA LYS A 242 3.41 8.11 13.92
C LYS A 242 3.15 6.68 13.42
N ALA A 243 3.97 6.20 12.49
CA ALA A 243 3.89 4.84 11.97
C ALA A 243 4.04 3.83 13.11
N LEU A 244 5.03 4.00 13.98
CA LEU A 244 5.22 3.12 15.15
C LEU A 244 4.00 3.12 16.09
N VAL A 245 3.40 4.29 16.34
CA VAL A 245 2.17 4.40 17.15
C VAL A 245 1.00 3.67 16.47
N TYR A 246 0.79 3.87 15.17
CA TYR A 246 -0.27 3.19 14.44
C TYR A 246 -0.04 1.68 14.33
N THR A 247 1.19 1.23 14.13
CA THR A 247 1.54 -0.19 14.15
C THR A 247 1.28 -0.79 15.53
N ALA A 248 1.67 -0.12 16.61
CA ALA A 248 1.37 -0.58 17.98
C ALA A 248 -0.14 -0.65 18.25
N ALA A 249 -0.90 0.38 17.85
CA ALA A 249 -2.35 0.38 17.96
C ALA A 249 -3.00 -0.74 17.13
N GLY A 250 -2.50 -0.98 15.92
CA GLY A 250 -2.94 -2.08 15.06
C GLY A 250 -2.65 -3.45 15.66
N ILE A 251 -1.47 -3.64 16.27
CA ILE A 251 -1.14 -4.87 16.99
C ILE A 251 -2.07 -5.07 18.18
N VAL A 252 -2.35 -4.02 18.96
CA VAL A 252 -3.30 -4.10 20.08
C VAL A 252 -4.70 -4.47 19.59
N ALA A 253 -5.19 -3.83 18.53
CA ALA A 253 -6.49 -4.15 17.93
C ALA A 253 -6.54 -5.59 17.40
N LEU A 254 -5.47 -6.06 16.77
CA LEU A 254 -5.34 -7.44 16.30
C LEU A 254 -5.37 -8.43 17.48
N VAL A 255 -4.62 -8.15 18.54
CA VAL A 255 -4.64 -8.99 19.76
C VAL A 255 -6.03 -9.02 20.37
N LEU A 256 -6.72 -7.88 20.47
CA LEU A 256 -8.09 -7.82 20.97
C LEU A 256 -9.06 -8.62 20.09
N ALA A 257 -8.92 -8.53 18.77
CA ALA A 257 -9.74 -9.31 17.84
C ALA A 257 -9.47 -10.81 17.98
N VAL A 258 -8.21 -11.23 18.07
CA VAL A 258 -7.82 -12.63 18.28
C VAL A 258 -8.31 -13.15 19.62
N VAL A 259 -8.18 -12.36 20.70
CA VAL A 259 -8.73 -12.70 22.01
C VAL A 259 -10.25 -12.82 21.93
N GLY A 260 -10.94 -11.89 21.27
CA GLY A 260 -12.39 -11.97 21.07
C GLY A 260 -12.84 -13.18 20.26
N CYS A 261 -12.07 -13.59 19.25
CA CYS A 261 -12.35 -14.81 18.47
C CYS A 261 -12.04 -16.11 19.23
N LEU A 262 -11.05 -16.10 20.12
CA LEU A 262 -10.61 -17.28 20.88
C LEU A 262 -11.28 -17.39 22.26
N SER A 263 -11.84 -16.32 22.79
CA SER A 263 -12.59 -16.32 24.04
C SER A 263 -14.04 -16.76 23.76
N SER A 264 -14.43 -17.91 24.29
CA SER A 264 -15.82 -18.37 24.31
C SER A 264 -16.64 -17.74 25.46
N SER A 265 -16.06 -16.79 26.19
CA SER A 265 -16.69 -16.11 27.31
C SER A 265 -17.47 -14.89 26.83
N PRO A 266 -18.80 -14.82 27.04
CA PRO A 266 -19.58 -13.65 26.66
C PRO A 266 -19.07 -12.39 27.37
N VAL A 267 -18.97 -11.26 26.64
CA VAL A 267 -18.64 -9.95 27.21
C VAL A 267 -19.91 -9.31 27.76
N ASP A 268 -19.93 -9.08 29.07
CA ASP A 268 -21.06 -8.50 29.80
C ASP A 268 -21.43 -7.11 29.23
N GLY A 269 -22.69 -6.94 28.84
CA GLY A 269 -23.26 -5.67 28.37
C GLY A 269 -23.23 -5.42 26.86
N VAL A 270 -22.42 -6.15 26.08
CA VAL A 270 -22.40 -6.04 24.60
C VAL A 270 -23.23 -7.15 23.95
N MET A 271 -23.31 -8.32 24.58
CA MET A 271 -24.04 -9.50 24.07
C MET A 271 -25.50 -9.60 24.57
N LYS A 272 -26.08 -8.51 25.09
CA LYS A 272 -27.53 -8.41 25.39
C LYS A 272 -28.33 -8.08 24.12
N GLU A 273 -28.00 -8.71 23.00
CA GLU A 273 -28.78 -8.54 21.77
C GLU A 273 -29.84 -9.62 21.69
N ASN A 274 -31.05 -9.21 21.32
CA ASN A 274 -32.16 -10.12 21.04
C ASN A 274 -31.72 -11.07 19.94
N VAL A 275 -31.86 -12.38 20.16
CA VAL A 275 -31.53 -13.36 19.14
C VAL A 275 -32.78 -13.55 18.28
N GLU A 276 -32.76 -13.02 17.07
CA GLU A 276 -33.77 -13.32 16.06
C GLU A 276 -33.60 -14.77 15.60
N LEU A 277 -34.50 -15.64 16.04
CA LEU A 277 -34.51 -17.05 15.68
C LEU A 277 -35.11 -17.24 14.29
N SER A 278 -36.10 -16.41 13.95
CA SER A 278 -36.73 -16.39 12.64
C SER A 278 -37.45 -15.09 12.30
N ALA A 279 -37.38 -14.72 11.03
CA ALA A 279 -38.03 -13.55 10.46
C ALA A 279 -39.00 -13.99 9.35
N ASN A 280 -40.28 -13.67 9.48
CA ASN A 280 -41.29 -13.83 8.42
C ASN A 280 -41.25 -15.20 7.71
N LEU A 281 -41.15 -16.29 8.46
CA LEU A 281 -41.18 -17.63 7.88
C LEU A 281 -42.62 -17.94 7.42
N PRO A 282 -42.87 -18.28 6.14
CA PRO A 282 -44.19 -18.66 5.69
C PRO A 282 -44.58 -20.01 6.31
N VAL A 283 -45.70 -20.04 7.02
CA VAL A 283 -46.29 -21.23 7.63
C VAL A 283 -47.68 -21.45 7.03
N VAL A 284 -47.99 -22.71 6.69
CA VAL A 284 -49.29 -23.12 6.17
C VAL A 284 -49.92 -24.06 7.18
N GLU A 285 -51.00 -23.63 7.82
CA GLU A 285 -51.80 -24.46 8.72
C GLU A 285 -53.21 -24.61 8.15
N GLY A 286 -53.56 -25.85 7.78
CA GLY A 286 -54.83 -26.11 7.09
C GLY A 286 -54.94 -25.38 5.76
N THR A 287 -55.90 -24.46 5.65
CA THR A 287 -56.15 -23.62 4.47
C THR A 287 -55.56 -22.22 4.58
N GLU A 288 -55.01 -21.84 5.72
CA GLU A 288 -54.51 -20.49 6.00
C GLU A 288 -53.00 -20.40 5.76
N LYS A 289 -52.57 -19.23 5.28
CA LYS A 289 -51.16 -18.89 5.08
C LYS A 289 -50.83 -17.70 5.96
N MET A 290 -49.88 -17.88 6.86
CA MET A 290 -49.41 -16.84 7.77
C MET A 290 -47.89 -16.75 7.76
N PHE A 291 -47.37 -15.65 8.29
CA PHE A 291 -45.94 -15.48 8.52
C PHE A 291 -45.67 -15.60 10.02
N ARG A 292 -44.62 -16.32 10.39
CA ARG A 292 -44.19 -16.51 11.77
C ARG A 292 -42.80 -15.92 11.98
N SER A 293 -42.67 -15.10 13.03
CA SER A 293 -41.40 -14.54 13.50
C SER A 293 -41.17 -14.96 14.95
N GLU A 294 -39.93 -15.29 15.30
CA GLU A 294 -39.54 -15.83 16.60
C GLU A 294 -38.31 -15.07 17.10
N ILE A 295 -38.41 -14.49 18.30
CA ILE A 295 -37.35 -13.70 18.92
C ILE A 295 -37.11 -14.22 20.34
N MET A 296 -35.85 -14.40 20.70
CA MET A 296 -35.43 -14.67 22.07
C MET A 296 -34.90 -13.39 22.70
N TYR A 297 -35.45 -13.04 23.87
CA TYR A 297 -35.11 -11.85 24.63
C TYR A 297 -34.62 -12.25 26.03
N GLY A 298 -33.41 -11.87 26.41
CA GLY A 298 -32.82 -12.21 27.71
C GLY A 298 -31.30 -12.50 27.64
N PRO A 299 -30.68 -12.95 28.74
CA PRO A 299 -31.33 -13.23 30.03
C PRO A 299 -31.63 -11.94 30.81
N PHE A 300 -32.68 -11.96 31.62
CA PHE A 300 -32.95 -10.95 32.64
C PHE A 300 -33.34 -11.59 33.97
N ALA A 301 -33.05 -10.89 35.07
CA ALA A 301 -33.28 -11.41 36.41
C ALA A 301 -34.69 -11.07 36.90
N LEU A 302 -35.39 -12.07 37.42
CA LEU A 302 -36.60 -11.92 38.21
C LEU A 302 -36.27 -12.28 39.66
N ASP A 303 -36.00 -11.25 40.47
CA ASP A 303 -35.33 -11.38 41.77
C ASP A 303 -36.21 -11.94 42.92
N ARG A 304 -37.51 -12.18 42.69
CA ARG A 304 -38.45 -12.54 43.76
C ARG A 304 -39.41 -13.65 43.33
N GLY A 305 -39.23 -14.85 43.87
CA GLY A 305 -40.19 -15.94 43.75
C GLY A 305 -41.41 -15.73 44.65
N ASP A 306 -42.44 -16.53 44.45
CA ASP A 306 -43.74 -16.52 45.12
C ASP A 306 -44.43 -15.15 45.09
N ARG A 307 -44.26 -14.42 43.98
CA ARG A 307 -44.88 -13.10 43.76
C ARG A 307 -45.77 -13.13 42.52
N LEU A 308 -46.81 -12.30 42.58
CA LEU A 308 -47.63 -11.99 41.43
C LEU A 308 -46.86 -11.04 40.50
N TYR A 309 -46.70 -11.45 39.25
CA TYR A 309 -46.16 -10.67 38.15
C TYR A 309 -47.24 -10.48 37.10
N THR A 310 -47.18 -9.35 36.39
CA THR A 310 -48.03 -9.07 35.23
C THR A 310 -47.15 -9.07 33.99
N ALA A 311 -47.46 -9.93 33.02
CA ALA A 311 -46.89 -9.87 31.69
C ALA A 311 -47.77 -8.96 30.83
N ARG A 312 -47.14 -8.03 30.10
CA ARG A 312 -47.83 -7.13 29.16
C ARG A 312 -47.14 -7.19 27.82
N VAL A 313 -47.89 -7.47 26.77
CA VAL A 313 -47.44 -7.36 25.38
C VAL A 313 -48.27 -6.28 24.71
N SER A 314 -47.62 -5.31 24.07
CA SER A 314 -48.31 -4.18 23.44
C SER A 314 -47.60 -3.74 22.17
N ILE A 315 -48.37 -3.31 21.17
CA ILE A 315 -47.81 -2.72 19.96
C ILE A 315 -47.26 -1.32 20.24
N ASN A 316 -45.98 -1.10 19.96
CA ASN A 316 -45.39 0.22 20.03
C ASN A 316 -45.70 1.04 18.77
N ARG A 317 -46.82 1.77 18.81
CA ARG A 317 -47.29 2.64 17.71
C ARG A 317 -46.33 3.76 17.33
N SER A 318 -45.32 4.08 18.15
CA SER A 318 -44.28 5.05 17.75
C SER A 318 -43.25 4.47 16.79
N VAL A 319 -43.13 3.14 16.73
CA VAL A 319 -42.22 2.41 15.83
C VAL A 319 -42.97 2.02 14.57
N GLN A 320 -44.11 1.36 14.72
CA GLN A 320 -44.97 0.94 13.62
C GLN A 320 -46.42 0.96 14.07
N ASN A 321 -47.27 1.63 13.28
CA ASN A 321 -48.70 1.62 13.55
C ASN A 321 -49.30 0.33 12.98
N LEU A 322 -50.09 -0.37 13.79
CA LEU A 322 -50.91 -1.50 13.33
C LEU A 322 -52.12 -0.91 12.59
N HIS A 323 -52.46 -1.44 11.42
CA HIS A 323 -53.57 -0.95 10.60
C HIS A 323 -54.24 -2.09 9.85
N LEU A 324 -55.54 -2.31 10.08
CA LEU A 324 -56.36 -3.26 9.32
C LEU A 324 -55.77 -4.68 9.26
N GLU A 325 -55.21 -5.14 10.38
CA GLU A 325 -54.51 -6.42 10.49
C GLU A 325 -54.92 -7.16 11.77
N TRP A 326 -54.92 -8.50 11.66
CA TRP A 326 -55.00 -9.43 12.78
C TRP A 326 -53.62 -10.05 12.98
N GLN A 327 -53.09 -9.98 14.20
CA GLN A 327 -51.82 -10.61 14.55
C GLN A 327 -51.98 -11.39 15.86
N SER A 328 -51.60 -12.66 15.86
CA SER A 328 -51.52 -13.45 17.08
C SER A 328 -50.09 -13.46 17.61
N PHE A 329 -49.94 -13.52 18.93
CA PHE A 329 -48.64 -13.67 19.57
C PHE A 329 -48.66 -14.77 20.62
N ARG A 330 -47.45 -15.26 20.91
CA ARG A 330 -47.20 -16.16 22.02
C ARG A 330 -45.93 -15.76 22.73
N LEU A 331 -46.04 -15.51 24.02
CA LEU A 331 -44.96 -15.21 24.95
C LEU A 331 -44.65 -16.45 25.78
N LEU A 332 -43.36 -16.77 25.89
CA LEU A 332 -42.85 -17.86 26.71
C LEU A 332 -41.75 -17.33 27.61
N LEU A 333 -41.90 -17.52 28.92
CA LEU A 333 -40.90 -17.18 29.93
C LEU A 333 -40.25 -18.48 30.41
N ILE A 334 -38.93 -18.64 30.17
CA ILE A 334 -38.21 -19.91 30.34
C ILE A 334 -36.95 -19.68 31.18
N PRO A 335 -36.71 -20.43 32.27
CA PRO A 335 -35.51 -20.28 33.08
C PRO A 335 -34.23 -20.54 32.30
N GLU A 336 -33.21 -19.70 32.52
CA GLU A 336 -31.92 -19.78 31.82
C GLU A 336 -31.21 -21.12 32.09
N ASP A 337 -31.30 -21.66 33.31
CA ASP A 337 -30.71 -22.94 33.69
C ASP A 337 -31.32 -24.11 32.90
N ARG A 338 -32.65 -24.11 32.70
CA ARG A 338 -33.36 -25.10 31.88
C ARG A 338 -32.91 -25.04 30.42
N LEU A 339 -32.80 -23.84 29.86
CA LEU A 339 -32.35 -23.61 28.50
C LEU A 339 -30.91 -24.13 28.28
N ARG A 340 -29.99 -23.78 29.20
CA ARG A 340 -28.58 -24.18 29.17
C ARG A 340 -28.38 -25.68 29.37
N ASN A 341 -29.12 -26.31 30.27
CA ASN A 341 -29.05 -27.75 30.51
C ASN A 341 -29.43 -28.56 29.26
N ARG A 342 -30.36 -28.06 28.44
CA ARG A 342 -30.85 -28.74 27.23
C ARG A 342 -29.98 -28.46 26.00
N LEU A 343 -29.58 -27.21 25.79
CA LEU A 343 -28.98 -26.75 24.53
C LEU A 343 -27.45 -26.60 24.60
N GLY A 344 -26.86 -26.74 25.80
CA GLY A 344 -25.48 -26.36 26.05
C GLY A 344 -25.29 -24.85 25.83
N ASN A 345 -24.11 -24.46 25.38
CA ASN A 345 -23.79 -23.05 25.12
C ASN A 345 -24.23 -22.56 23.73
N ASN A 346 -24.90 -23.38 22.90
CA ASN A 346 -25.16 -23.07 21.49
C ASN A 346 -26.67 -22.95 21.19
N LEU A 347 -27.17 -21.72 21.23
CA LEU A 347 -28.56 -21.35 21.00
C LEU A 347 -28.81 -21.11 19.52
N THR A 348 -29.32 -22.11 18.79
CA THR A 348 -29.60 -22.00 17.35
C THR A 348 -31.03 -22.44 17.05
N ARG A 349 -31.62 -21.97 15.95
CA ARG A 349 -33.00 -22.32 15.56
C ARG A 349 -33.27 -23.85 15.51
N PRO A 350 -32.40 -24.70 14.95
CA PRO A 350 -32.63 -26.15 14.94
C PRO A 350 -32.57 -26.79 16.33
N SER A 351 -31.83 -26.20 17.29
CA SER A 351 -31.77 -26.73 18.64
C SER A 351 -33.00 -26.37 19.48
N LEU A 352 -33.71 -25.29 19.11
CA LEU A 352 -34.91 -24.79 19.77
C LEU A 352 -36.22 -25.38 19.24
N SER A 353 -36.23 -25.99 18.04
CA SER A 353 -37.46 -26.44 17.37
C SER A 353 -38.30 -27.42 18.20
N GLY A 354 -37.67 -28.36 18.90
CA GLY A 354 -38.37 -29.33 19.76
C GLY A 354 -38.69 -28.83 21.17
N LEU A 355 -38.36 -27.57 21.52
CA LEU A 355 -38.67 -27.00 22.82
C LEU A 355 -40.14 -26.59 22.91
N PHE A 356 -40.67 -26.00 21.83
CA PHE A 356 -42.04 -25.48 21.78
C PHE A 356 -43.08 -26.60 21.79
N ASP A 357 -42.87 -27.66 21.01
CA ASP A 357 -43.75 -28.84 20.98
C ASP A 357 -43.88 -29.54 22.35
N GLU A 358 -42.83 -29.51 23.17
CA GLU A 358 -42.82 -30.10 24.51
C GLU A 358 -43.52 -29.20 25.54
N VAL A 359 -43.34 -27.88 25.44
CA VAL A 359 -44.06 -26.92 26.28
C VAL A 359 -45.58 -27.04 26.04
N ASP A 360 -46.00 -27.30 24.80
CA ASP A 360 -47.40 -27.55 24.44
C ASP A 360 -47.94 -28.90 24.93
N ALA A 361 -47.08 -29.91 25.05
CA ALA A 361 -47.48 -31.24 25.48
C ALA A 361 -47.69 -31.37 27.01
N LEU A 362 -47.24 -30.39 27.80
CA LEU A 362 -47.31 -30.42 29.26
C LEU A 362 -48.43 -29.52 29.78
N ALA A 363 -49.50 -30.14 30.27
CA ALA A 363 -50.60 -29.46 30.95
C ALA A 363 -50.18 -29.03 32.37
N GLU A 364 -49.83 -27.75 32.52
CA GLU A 364 -49.59 -27.02 33.79
C GLU A 364 -48.32 -27.36 34.60
N PRO A 365 -47.77 -26.36 35.32
CA PRO A 365 -46.41 -25.89 35.11
C PRO A 365 -45.45 -26.58 36.06
N LEU A 366 -44.18 -26.65 35.67
CA LEU A 366 -43.13 -26.70 36.69
C LEU A 366 -42.10 -25.60 36.56
N GLU A 367 -41.89 -24.97 35.38
CA GLU A 367 -40.82 -23.97 35.27
C GLU A 367 -41.02 -22.88 34.20
N CYS A 368 -42.02 -22.95 33.31
CA CYS A 368 -42.22 -21.96 32.25
C CYS A 368 -43.62 -21.34 32.29
N TYR A 369 -43.70 -20.02 32.10
CA TYR A 369 -44.97 -19.30 31.94
C TYR A 369 -45.27 -19.07 30.45
N THR A 370 -46.53 -19.23 30.04
CA THR A 370 -46.98 -19.04 28.67
C THR A 370 -48.17 -18.09 28.65
N MET A 371 -48.14 -17.12 27.75
CA MET A 371 -49.24 -16.21 27.46
C MET A 371 -49.44 -16.15 25.95
N GLY A 372 -50.69 -16.19 25.50
CA GLY A 372 -51.04 -15.97 24.11
C GLY A 372 -52.16 -14.95 24.00
N GLY A 373 -52.29 -14.32 22.83
CA GLY A 373 -53.35 -13.37 22.57
C GLY A 373 -53.30 -12.86 21.14
N ASP A 374 -54.30 -12.05 20.80
CA ASP A 374 -54.44 -11.46 19.47
C ASP A 374 -54.41 -9.93 19.58
N PHE A 375 -53.91 -9.28 18.54
CA PHE A 375 -54.00 -7.85 18.30
C PHE A 375 -54.85 -7.62 17.06
N TRP A 376 -55.74 -6.64 17.13
CA TRP A 376 -56.54 -6.22 15.99
C TRP A 376 -56.70 -4.70 15.97
N ASP A 377 -56.79 -4.16 14.76
CA ASP A 377 -57.10 -2.76 14.49
C ASP A 377 -58.06 -2.76 13.31
N GLU A 378 -59.36 -2.58 13.59
CA GLU A 378 -60.43 -2.66 12.60
C GLU A 378 -61.19 -1.35 12.49
N GLU A 379 -61.56 -1.00 11.26
CA GLU A 379 -62.52 0.06 10.97
C GLU A 379 -63.56 -0.41 9.97
N GLY A 380 -64.76 0.14 10.10
CA GLY A 380 -65.89 -0.21 9.25
C GLY A 380 -66.91 0.91 9.14
N TYR A 381 -67.95 0.65 8.35
CA TYR A 381 -69.01 1.61 8.07
C TYR A 381 -70.36 0.88 8.01
N ASP A 382 -71.10 0.89 9.13
CA ASP A 382 -72.45 0.34 9.21
C ASP A 382 -73.47 1.48 9.39
N ASP A 383 -73.70 1.94 10.63
CA ASP A 383 -74.54 3.10 10.98
C ASP A 383 -73.73 4.40 11.20
N GLY A 384 -72.48 4.40 10.72
CA GLY A 384 -71.47 5.44 10.90
C GLY A 384 -70.07 4.84 10.82
N TYR A 385 -69.04 5.69 10.73
CA TYR A 385 -67.65 5.23 10.86
C TYR A 385 -67.39 4.75 12.28
N TRP A 386 -66.87 3.54 12.41
CA TRP A 386 -66.36 3.00 13.67
C TRP A 386 -64.91 2.54 13.48
N HIS A 387 -64.13 2.63 14.55
CA HIS A 387 -62.76 2.18 14.62
C HIS A 387 -62.52 1.58 16.01
N GLU A 388 -62.22 0.28 16.06
CA GLU A 388 -61.96 -0.48 17.29
C GLU A 388 -60.58 -1.12 17.19
N SER A 389 -59.79 -0.99 18.25
CA SER A 389 -58.43 -1.51 18.27
C SER A 389 -58.12 -2.09 19.64
N ASP A 390 -57.61 -3.32 19.66
CA ASP A 390 -56.96 -3.90 20.82
C ASP A 390 -55.50 -4.21 20.49
N VAL A 391 -54.60 -3.47 21.14
CA VAL A 391 -53.15 -3.50 20.87
C VAL A 391 -52.35 -3.77 22.14
N THR A 392 -53.00 -4.23 23.21
CA THR A 392 -52.35 -4.54 24.48
C THR A 392 -53.03 -5.73 25.13
N ALA A 393 -52.26 -6.79 25.34
CA ALA A 393 -52.68 -7.95 26.10
C ALA A 393 -51.91 -7.99 27.43
N GLU A 394 -52.62 -8.32 28.51
CA GLU A 394 -52.07 -8.47 29.86
C GLU A 394 -52.54 -9.79 30.47
N ASP A 395 -51.64 -10.46 31.19
CA ASP A 395 -51.97 -11.64 31.97
C ASP A 395 -51.10 -11.72 33.23
N ASP A 396 -51.69 -12.23 34.29
CA ASP A 396 -51.10 -12.27 35.63
C ASP A 396 -50.64 -13.70 35.97
N PHE A 397 -49.43 -13.84 36.51
CA PHE A 397 -48.89 -15.13 36.89
C PHE A 397 -48.08 -15.08 38.18
N ILE A 398 -47.97 -16.22 38.85
CA ILE A 398 -47.13 -16.36 40.04
C ILE A 398 -45.81 -16.97 39.62
N LEU A 399 -44.70 -16.27 39.89
CA LEU A 399 -43.36 -16.78 39.61
C LEU A 399 -42.90 -17.66 40.77
N GLU A 400 -42.82 -18.97 40.60
CA GLU A 400 -42.45 -19.89 41.71
C GLU A 400 -40.97 -19.76 42.13
N LYS A 401 -40.04 -19.65 41.16
CA LYS A 401 -38.59 -19.63 41.43
C LYS A 401 -37.99 -18.29 40.98
N ALA A 402 -37.27 -17.60 41.86
CA ALA A 402 -36.45 -16.46 41.46
C ALA A 402 -35.24 -16.95 40.61
N GLY A 403 -34.83 -16.18 39.61
CA GLY A 403 -33.70 -16.55 38.77
C GLY A 403 -33.57 -15.71 37.51
N ASN A 404 -32.67 -16.14 36.63
CA ASN A 404 -32.57 -15.61 35.29
C ASN A 404 -33.52 -16.36 34.35
N TYR A 405 -34.20 -15.59 33.51
CA TYR A 405 -35.15 -16.05 32.51
C TYR A 405 -34.80 -15.48 31.14
#